data_AF-R0C2N1-F1
#
_entry.id   AF-R0C2N1-F1
#
_cell.length_a   1.000
_cell.length_b   1.000
_cell.length_c   1.000
_cell.angle_alpha   90.00
_cell.angle_beta   90.00
_cell.angle_gamma   90.00
#
_symmetry.space_group_name_H-M   'P 1'
#
loop_
_entity.id
_entity.type
_entity.pdbx_description
1 polymer ?
#
loop_
_entity_poly.entity_id
_entity_poly.type
_entity_poly.pdbx_seq_one_letter_code
_entity_poly.pdbx_strand_id
1 'polypeptide(L)'
;METVIILGAGQFGRGAARLLNQENMALLAFGDNNPALHQLTESERTEKGFPANVPVLPVEKALSLKPDYIITGVTDPLRSGQLKEQALELGYEGRFLMLSQLYRYFDIRNATLKRLAERIHGQGLLENIAELGVFKGDTAWKLNALFPQQRLYLFDTFQGFDPRDIKEEKSKGCSMAREGEFSDTSEQAVLGRLPFPEQAVIRRGYFPDTAAGLEQERFCLVSLDADLYAPILSGLIFFYPRLVPGGMILLHDYNNERFRGARQAVEEFEKQYGRLCLVPLCDLHGSAVIVKPCD
;
A
#
# COMPACT_ATOMS: atom_id res chain seq x y z
N MET A 1 -25.62 16.19 9.59
CA MET A 1 -24.67 15.30 8.90
C MET A 1 -24.45 15.90 7.52
N GLU A 2 -23.22 16.26 7.21
CA GLU A 2 -22.85 16.80 5.90
C GLU A 2 -22.90 15.67 4.87
N THR A 3 -23.26 15.98 3.65
CA THR A 3 -23.34 15.01 2.55
C THR A 3 -22.10 15.12 1.66
N VAL A 4 -21.59 13.97 1.20
CA VAL A 4 -20.40 13.92 0.37
C VAL A 4 -20.55 12.96 -0.79
N ILE A 5 -19.97 13.30 -1.93
CA ILE A 5 -19.65 12.32 -2.99
C ILE A 5 -18.15 12.21 -3.17
N ILE A 6 -17.69 11.07 -3.68
CA ILE A 6 -16.30 10.88 -4.08
C ILE A 6 -16.23 10.83 -5.60
N LEU A 7 -15.53 11.76 -6.23
CA LEU A 7 -15.25 11.72 -7.66
C LEU A 7 -14.00 10.89 -7.93
N GLY A 8 -14.12 9.81 -8.68
CA GLY A 8 -13.08 8.80 -8.89
C GLY A 8 -13.32 7.57 -8.00
N ALA A 9 -13.85 6.50 -8.60
CA ALA A 9 -14.21 5.24 -7.97
C ALA A 9 -13.07 4.20 -7.98
N GLY A 10 -11.83 4.64 -8.23
CA GLY A 10 -10.63 3.81 -8.20
C GLY A 10 -10.22 3.37 -6.78
N GLN A 11 -9.04 2.74 -6.67
CA GLN A 11 -8.47 2.29 -5.38
C GLN A 11 -8.46 3.42 -4.33
N PHE A 12 -7.92 4.58 -4.68
CA PHE A 12 -7.81 5.72 -3.76
C PHE A 12 -9.16 6.28 -3.33
N GLY A 13 -10.15 6.36 -4.22
CA GLY A 13 -11.51 6.75 -3.87
C GLY A 13 -12.14 5.79 -2.87
N ARG A 14 -12.02 4.48 -3.10
CA ARG A 14 -12.49 3.46 -2.14
C ARG A 14 -11.74 3.53 -0.81
N GLY A 15 -10.43 3.78 -0.83
CA GLY A 15 -9.63 4.03 0.37
C GLY A 15 -10.12 5.25 1.15
N ALA A 16 -10.37 6.37 0.47
CA ALA A 16 -10.91 7.58 1.09
C ALA A 16 -12.29 7.34 1.72
N ALA A 17 -13.15 6.53 1.09
CA ALA A 17 -14.45 6.17 1.65
C ALA A 17 -14.35 5.43 2.99
N ARG A 18 -13.33 4.58 3.16
CA ARG A 18 -13.08 3.85 4.42
C ARG A 18 -12.57 4.74 5.53
N LEU A 19 -11.93 5.86 5.18
CA LEU A 19 -11.41 6.86 6.11
C LEU A 19 -12.44 7.95 6.46
N LEU A 20 -13.60 7.96 5.79
CA LEU A 20 -14.61 8.98 6.00
C LEU A 20 -15.18 8.89 7.42
N ASN A 21 -15.26 10.03 8.11
CA ASN A 21 -15.92 10.09 9.41
C ASN A 21 -17.44 10.01 9.24
N GLN A 22 -18.00 8.82 9.42
CA GLN A 22 -19.42 8.52 9.23
C GLN A 22 -20.34 9.15 10.29
N GLU A 23 -19.80 9.66 11.40
CA GLU A 23 -20.60 10.41 12.39
C GLU A 23 -20.94 11.82 11.88
N ASN A 24 -20.07 12.37 11.03
CA ASN A 24 -20.18 13.75 10.54
C ASN A 24 -20.58 13.82 9.06
N MET A 25 -20.17 12.84 8.26
CA MET A 25 -20.32 12.83 6.80
C MET A 25 -21.04 11.58 6.29
N ALA A 26 -22.06 11.78 5.46
CA ALA A 26 -22.77 10.72 4.75
C ALA A 26 -22.33 10.64 3.29
N LEU A 27 -21.73 9.50 2.92
CA LEU A 27 -21.35 9.22 1.53
C LEU A 27 -22.60 8.87 0.71
N LEU A 28 -22.97 9.74 -0.23
CA LEU A 28 -24.16 9.57 -1.07
C LEU A 28 -23.88 8.68 -2.30
N ALA A 29 -22.73 8.86 -2.94
CA ALA A 29 -22.36 8.15 -4.16
C ALA A 29 -20.86 8.30 -4.45
N PHE A 30 -20.36 7.42 -5.32
CA PHE A 30 -19.20 7.72 -6.14
C PHE A 30 -19.64 8.29 -7.48
N GLY A 31 -18.93 9.28 -8.00
CA GLY A 31 -19.04 9.74 -9.38
C GLY A 31 -17.82 9.27 -10.18
N ASP A 32 -18.03 8.57 -11.30
CA ASP A 32 -16.93 8.12 -12.16
C ASP A 32 -17.33 8.21 -13.65
N ASN A 33 -16.36 8.42 -14.53
CA ASN A 33 -16.60 8.49 -15.97
C ASN A 33 -16.57 7.11 -16.64
N ASN A 34 -16.17 6.05 -15.94
CA ASN A 34 -16.16 4.70 -16.46
C ASN A 34 -17.58 4.06 -16.44
N PRO A 35 -18.22 3.88 -17.60
CA PRO A 35 -19.59 3.34 -17.67
C PRO A 35 -19.71 1.91 -17.17
N ALA A 36 -18.62 1.14 -17.16
CA ALA A 36 -18.62 -0.23 -16.64
C ALA A 36 -18.88 -0.28 -15.13
N LEU A 37 -18.57 0.79 -14.39
CA LEU A 37 -18.79 0.84 -12.94
C LEU A 37 -20.25 1.17 -12.59
N HIS A 38 -20.98 1.83 -13.49
CA HIS A 38 -22.36 2.27 -13.23
C HIS A 38 -23.37 1.12 -13.26
N GLN A 39 -23.01 0.02 -13.90
CA GLN A 39 -23.88 -1.15 -14.12
C GLN A 39 -23.69 -2.24 -13.06
N LEU A 40 -22.72 -2.06 -12.16
CA LEU A 40 -22.45 -3.03 -11.10
C LEU A 40 -23.65 -3.14 -10.16
N THR A 41 -24.07 -4.35 -9.86
CA THR A 41 -25.01 -4.66 -8.77
C THR A 41 -24.38 -4.36 -7.40
N GLU A 42 -25.20 -4.34 -6.35
CA GLU A 42 -24.68 -4.12 -5.00
C GLU A 42 -23.69 -5.21 -4.54
N SER A 43 -23.96 -6.48 -4.90
CA SER A 43 -23.05 -7.59 -4.59
C SER A 43 -21.70 -7.38 -5.26
N GLU A 44 -21.70 -7.07 -6.57
CA GLU A 44 -20.46 -6.85 -7.33
C GLU A 44 -19.69 -5.62 -6.83
N ARG A 45 -20.39 -4.57 -6.38
CA ARG A 45 -19.75 -3.40 -5.76
C ARG A 45 -19.09 -3.79 -4.44
N THR A 46 -19.79 -4.53 -3.59
CA THR A 46 -19.26 -4.97 -2.29
C THR A 46 -18.04 -5.88 -2.47
N GLU A 47 -18.07 -6.81 -3.44
CA GLU A 47 -16.94 -7.66 -3.81
C GLU A 47 -15.73 -6.88 -4.36
N LYS A 48 -15.97 -5.70 -4.95
CA LYS A 48 -14.91 -4.78 -5.40
C LYS A 48 -14.48 -3.79 -4.32
N GLY A 49 -14.95 -3.98 -3.09
CA GLY A 49 -14.55 -3.22 -1.91
C GLY A 49 -15.21 -1.84 -1.77
N PHE A 50 -16.33 -1.60 -2.46
CA PHE A 50 -17.16 -0.41 -2.23
C PHE A 50 -18.00 -0.57 -0.94
N PRO A 51 -18.33 0.53 -0.23
CA PRO A 51 -19.27 0.48 0.89
C PRO A 51 -20.66 -0.01 0.44
N ALA A 52 -21.33 -0.77 1.32
CA ALA A 52 -22.70 -1.22 1.10
C ALA A 52 -23.66 -0.04 0.89
N ASN A 53 -24.70 -0.23 0.08
CA ASN A 53 -25.70 0.79 -0.25
C ASN A 53 -25.17 2.10 -0.92
N VAL A 54 -23.90 2.18 -1.30
CA VAL A 54 -23.36 3.35 -2.02
C VAL A 54 -23.26 3.05 -3.51
N PRO A 55 -23.99 3.79 -4.38
CA PRO A 55 -23.92 3.59 -5.83
C PRO A 55 -22.66 4.22 -6.44
N VAL A 56 -22.27 3.73 -7.62
CA VAL A 56 -21.33 4.42 -8.51
C VAL A 56 -22.13 4.95 -9.69
N LEU A 57 -22.12 6.26 -9.89
CA LEU A 57 -22.95 6.97 -10.87
C LEU A 57 -22.07 7.71 -11.89
N PRO A 58 -22.62 8.06 -13.07
CA PRO A 58 -22.06 9.11 -13.90
C PRO A 58 -21.87 10.39 -13.07
N VAL A 59 -20.79 11.13 -13.32
CA VAL A 59 -20.44 12.34 -12.53
C VAL A 59 -21.61 13.32 -12.43
N GLU A 60 -22.29 13.62 -13.54
CA GLU A 60 -23.47 14.50 -13.58
C GLU A 60 -24.60 14.00 -12.66
N LYS A 61 -24.89 12.70 -12.65
CA LYS A 61 -25.92 12.10 -11.77
C LYS A 61 -25.49 12.07 -10.31
N ALA A 62 -24.19 11.93 -10.02
CA ALA A 62 -23.70 12.04 -8.65
C ALA A 62 -23.84 13.48 -8.12
N LEU A 63 -23.58 14.47 -8.98
CA LEU A 63 -23.71 15.89 -8.64
C LEU A 63 -25.17 16.31 -8.44
N SER A 64 -26.11 15.72 -9.16
CA SER A 64 -27.54 16.01 -8.99
C SER A 64 -28.11 15.60 -7.63
N LEU A 65 -27.36 14.80 -6.84
CA LEU A 65 -27.65 14.52 -5.43
C LEU A 65 -27.38 15.72 -4.52
N LYS A 66 -26.79 16.81 -5.04
CA LYS A 66 -26.49 18.07 -4.35
C LYS A 66 -25.69 17.89 -3.05
N PRO A 67 -24.49 17.26 -3.11
CA PRO A 67 -23.68 17.04 -1.92
C PRO A 67 -23.07 18.33 -1.36
N ASP A 68 -22.91 18.42 -0.04
CA ASP A 68 -22.23 19.53 0.61
C ASP A 68 -20.72 19.57 0.26
N TYR A 69 -20.11 18.39 0.09
CA TYR A 69 -18.69 18.21 -0.24
C TYR A 69 -18.46 17.26 -1.42
N ILE A 70 -17.37 17.50 -2.15
CA ILE A 70 -16.75 16.55 -3.07
C ILE A 70 -15.37 16.18 -2.56
N ILE A 71 -15.08 14.88 -2.46
CA ILE A 71 -13.72 14.37 -2.35
C ILE A 71 -13.23 13.95 -3.73
N THR A 72 -12.07 14.44 -4.19
CA THR A 72 -11.45 13.89 -5.41
C THR A 72 -10.67 12.63 -5.06
N GLY A 73 -11.17 11.45 -5.41
CA GLY A 73 -10.62 10.12 -5.09
C GLY A 73 -9.36 9.71 -5.86
N VAL A 74 -8.45 10.65 -6.13
CA VAL A 74 -7.16 10.41 -6.80
C VAL A 74 -6.06 11.22 -6.11
N THR A 75 -4.85 10.66 -6.09
CA THR A 75 -3.67 11.29 -5.47
C THR A 75 -2.84 12.12 -6.45
N ASP A 76 -2.94 11.84 -7.76
CA ASP A 76 -2.29 12.63 -8.81
C ASP A 76 -2.89 14.05 -8.89
N PRO A 77 -2.09 15.12 -8.75
CA PRO A 77 -2.59 16.50 -8.74
C PRO A 77 -3.29 16.91 -10.03
N LEU A 78 -2.83 16.45 -11.20
CA LEU A 78 -3.41 16.82 -12.49
C LEU A 78 -4.81 16.22 -12.65
N ARG A 79 -4.94 14.90 -12.41
CA ARG A 79 -6.24 14.21 -12.43
C ARG A 79 -7.19 14.75 -11.37
N SER A 80 -6.68 15.07 -10.18
CA SER A 80 -7.46 15.70 -9.12
C SER A 80 -8.01 17.07 -9.58
N GLY A 81 -7.19 17.87 -10.27
CA GLY A 81 -7.60 19.11 -10.91
C GLY A 81 -8.69 18.91 -11.97
N GLN A 82 -8.52 17.95 -12.87
CA GLN A 82 -9.50 17.61 -13.91
C GLN A 82 -10.87 17.23 -13.34
N LEU A 83 -10.90 16.42 -12.27
CA LEU A 83 -12.15 16.06 -11.60
C LEU A 83 -12.83 17.27 -10.97
N LYS A 84 -12.05 18.21 -10.41
CA LYS A 84 -12.57 19.45 -9.86
C LYS A 84 -13.13 20.35 -10.95
N GLU A 85 -12.40 20.57 -12.04
CA GLU A 85 -12.84 21.37 -13.20
C GLU A 85 -14.13 20.79 -13.79
N GLN A 86 -14.20 19.48 -14.01
CA GLN A 86 -15.41 18.81 -14.50
C GLN A 86 -16.62 19.09 -13.59
N ALA A 87 -16.45 19.04 -12.27
CA ALA A 87 -17.54 19.31 -11.33
C ALA A 87 -17.99 20.78 -11.35
N LEU A 88 -17.05 21.73 -11.45
CA LEU A 88 -17.33 23.16 -11.56
C LEU A 88 -18.07 23.48 -12.87
N GLU A 89 -17.65 22.89 -13.99
CA GLU A 89 -18.32 23.05 -15.30
C GLU A 89 -19.75 22.51 -15.29
N LEU A 90 -20.01 21.46 -14.50
CA LEU A 90 -21.34 20.90 -14.27
C LEU A 90 -22.15 21.66 -13.19
N GLY A 91 -21.67 22.82 -12.74
CA GLY A 91 -22.40 23.74 -11.87
C GLY A 91 -22.29 23.45 -10.37
N TYR A 92 -21.29 22.68 -9.94
CA TYR A 92 -21.06 22.47 -8.51
C TYR A 92 -20.43 23.70 -7.84
N GLU A 93 -21.09 24.27 -6.84
CA GLU A 93 -20.62 25.45 -6.10
C GLU A 93 -20.17 25.13 -4.66
N GLY A 94 -20.20 23.85 -4.27
CA GLY A 94 -19.86 23.41 -2.92
C GLY A 94 -18.35 23.28 -2.66
N ARG A 95 -18.01 22.56 -1.59
CA ARG A 95 -16.63 22.48 -1.09
C ARG A 95 -15.90 21.25 -1.61
N PHE A 96 -14.59 21.39 -1.83
CA PHE A 96 -13.73 20.29 -2.25
C PHE A 96 -12.77 19.87 -1.13
N LEU A 97 -12.64 18.56 -0.95
CA LEU A 97 -11.60 17.91 -0.18
C LEU A 97 -10.69 17.13 -1.15
N MET A 98 -9.56 17.73 -1.51
CA MET A 98 -8.67 17.16 -2.52
C MET A 98 -7.81 16.06 -1.89
N LEU A 99 -8.06 14.78 -2.22
CA LEU A 99 -7.27 13.67 -1.67
C LEU A 99 -5.78 13.80 -2.03
N SER A 100 -5.46 14.36 -3.19
CA SER A 100 -4.09 14.71 -3.59
C SER A 100 -3.38 15.63 -2.59
N GLN A 101 -4.10 16.60 -2.01
CA GLN A 101 -3.58 17.49 -0.96
C GLN A 101 -3.50 16.76 0.38
N LEU A 102 -4.55 16.05 0.77
CA LEU A 102 -4.57 15.30 2.03
C LEU A 102 -3.43 14.26 2.07
N TYR A 103 -3.26 13.49 1.01
CA TYR A 103 -2.20 12.48 0.88
C TYR A 103 -0.79 13.10 0.92
N ARG A 104 -0.63 14.31 0.39
CA ARG A 104 0.65 15.04 0.44
C ARG A 104 1.04 15.42 1.88
N TYR A 105 0.08 15.71 2.74
CA TYR A 105 0.34 16.20 4.11
C TYR A 105 0.22 15.10 5.18
N PHE A 106 -0.61 14.09 4.95
CA PHE A 106 -0.90 13.01 5.91
C PHE A 106 -0.48 11.65 5.36
N ASP A 107 0.76 11.24 5.67
CA ASP A 107 1.29 9.91 5.33
C ASP A 107 1.03 8.93 6.48
N ILE A 108 -0.11 8.22 6.41
CA ILE A 108 -0.53 7.22 7.42
C ILE A 108 0.48 6.08 7.52
N ARG A 109 1.03 5.61 6.39
CA ARG A 109 1.98 4.49 6.36
C ARG A 109 3.28 4.86 7.07
N ASN A 110 3.79 6.06 6.84
CA ASN A 110 4.96 6.58 7.57
C ASN A 110 4.68 6.81 9.06
N ALA A 111 3.48 7.31 9.40
CA ALA A 111 3.09 7.46 10.80
C ALA A 111 3.09 6.10 11.50
N THR A 112 2.56 5.06 10.85
CA THR A 112 2.63 3.68 11.36
C THR A 112 4.08 3.21 11.49
N LEU A 113 4.92 3.37 10.47
CA LEU A 113 6.33 2.97 10.52
C LEU A 113 7.07 3.59 11.72
N LYS A 114 6.82 4.87 12.02
CA LYS A 114 7.37 5.54 13.20
C LYS A 114 6.91 4.88 14.52
N ARG A 115 5.63 4.53 14.62
CA ARG A 115 5.09 3.80 15.80
C ARG A 115 5.68 2.39 15.93
N LEU A 116 5.91 1.69 14.82
CA LEU A 116 6.60 0.41 14.82
C LEU A 116 8.04 0.58 15.34
N ALA A 117 8.76 1.60 14.87
CA ALA A 117 10.12 1.89 15.33
C ALA A 117 10.18 2.26 16.81
N GLU A 118 9.28 3.13 17.29
CA GLU A 118 9.15 3.46 18.72
C GLU A 118 8.95 2.20 19.58
N ARG A 119 8.08 1.29 19.13
CA ARG A 119 7.82 0.03 19.81
C ARG A 119 9.03 -0.90 19.81
N ILE A 120 9.77 -0.99 18.71
CA ILE A 120 10.98 -1.81 18.60
C ILE A 120 12.08 -1.27 19.53
N HIS A 121 12.32 0.03 19.51
CA HIS A 121 13.26 0.67 20.43
C HIS A 121 12.86 0.51 21.89
N GLY A 122 11.57 0.65 22.22
CA GLY A 122 11.06 0.48 23.58
C GLY A 122 11.24 -0.95 24.11
N GLN A 123 11.33 -1.94 23.22
CA GLN A 123 11.64 -3.34 23.56
C GLN A 123 13.15 -3.63 23.61
N GLY A 124 14.00 -2.69 23.19
CA GLY A 124 15.45 -2.89 23.13
C GLY A 124 15.90 -3.89 22.08
N LEU A 125 15.11 -4.09 21.01
CA LEU A 125 15.48 -4.98 19.90
C LEU A 125 16.54 -4.30 19.02
N LEU A 126 17.66 -5.00 18.78
CA LEU A 126 18.85 -4.47 18.10
C LEU A 126 19.16 -5.23 16.81
N GLU A 127 18.34 -6.22 16.45
CA GLU A 127 18.49 -7.03 15.25
C GLU A 127 18.26 -6.22 13.98
N ASN A 128 18.61 -6.82 12.84
CA ASN A 128 18.62 -6.12 11.57
C ASN A 128 17.23 -5.65 11.14
N ILE A 129 17.23 -4.74 10.17
CA ILE A 129 16.03 -4.31 9.47
C ILE A 129 16.15 -4.65 7.98
N ALA A 130 15.03 -4.84 7.31
CA ALA A 130 15.02 -5.14 5.88
C ALA A 130 13.87 -4.47 5.13
N GLU A 131 14.08 -4.28 3.83
CA GLU A 131 13.04 -3.92 2.88
C GLU A 131 13.14 -4.82 1.64
N LEU A 132 12.04 -5.44 1.25
CA LEU A 132 11.90 -6.17 -0.01
C LEU A 132 10.98 -5.38 -0.95
N GLY A 133 11.54 -4.93 -2.06
CA GLY A 133 10.93 -3.93 -2.96
C GLY A 133 11.24 -2.52 -2.46
N VAL A 134 12.28 -1.92 -3.02
CA VAL A 134 12.90 -0.67 -2.56
C VAL A 134 12.56 0.49 -3.48
N PHE A 135 12.50 0.22 -4.79
CA PHE A 135 12.29 1.20 -5.84
C PHE A 135 13.24 2.40 -5.68
N LYS A 136 12.70 3.60 -5.49
CA LYS A 136 13.47 4.83 -5.31
C LYS A 136 14.05 4.98 -3.90
N GLY A 137 13.67 4.14 -2.94
CA GLY A 137 14.23 4.13 -1.59
C GLY A 137 13.58 5.14 -0.62
N ASP A 138 12.32 5.52 -0.83
CA ASP A 138 11.63 6.42 0.11
C ASP A 138 11.39 5.74 1.47
N THR A 139 11.02 4.45 1.47
CA THR A 139 10.88 3.66 2.70
C THR A 139 12.24 3.23 3.24
N ALA A 140 13.20 2.83 2.39
CA ALA A 140 14.61 2.64 2.78
C ALA A 140 15.17 3.84 3.56
N TRP A 141 14.94 5.06 3.07
CA TRP A 141 15.36 6.29 3.74
C TRP A 141 14.77 6.40 5.13
N LYS A 142 13.46 6.18 5.27
CA LYS A 142 12.74 6.25 6.56
C LYS A 142 13.27 5.21 7.54
N LEU A 143 13.45 3.98 7.08
CA LEU A 143 14.01 2.88 7.86
C LEU A 143 15.43 3.22 8.35
N ASN A 144 16.32 3.63 7.45
CA ASN A 144 17.68 3.99 7.79
C ASN A 144 17.76 5.19 8.75
N ALA A 145 16.87 6.17 8.60
CA ALA A 145 16.77 7.32 9.50
C ALA A 145 16.27 6.93 10.90
N LEU A 146 15.30 6.01 10.98
CA LEU A 146 14.72 5.55 12.24
C LEU A 146 15.64 4.59 13.00
N PHE A 147 16.49 3.84 12.29
CA PHE A 147 17.36 2.81 12.86
C PHE A 147 18.83 3.06 12.44
N PRO A 148 19.44 4.15 12.91
CA PRO A 148 20.74 4.63 12.43
C PRO A 148 21.92 3.70 12.77
N GLN A 149 21.73 2.74 13.67
CA GLN A 149 22.76 1.82 14.13
C GLN A 149 22.53 0.37 13.68
N GLN A 150 21.33 0.03 13.20
CA GLN A 150 21.03 -1.30 12.72
C GLN A 150 21.38 -1.43 11.24
N ARG A 151 21.89 -2.60 10.87
CA ARG A 151 22.13 -2.94 9.48
C ARG A 151 20.79 -3.08 8.73
N LEU A 152 20.70 -2.40 7.59
CA LEU A 152 19.54 -2.37 6.72
C LEU A 152 19.81 -3.16 5.43
N TYR A 153 19.11 -4.27 5.27
CA TYR A 153 19.16 -5.06 4.03
C TYR A 153 18.10 -4.59 3.05
N LEU A 154 18.52 -4.25 1.83
CA LEU A 154 17.68 -3.70 0.77
C LEU A 154 17.63 -4.67 -0.41
N PHE A 155 16.51 -5.36 -0.60
CA PHE A 155 16.32 -6.36 -1.65
C PHE A 155 15.48 -5.76 -2.79
N ASP A 156 16.07 -5.66 -3.98
CA ASP A 156 15.39 -5.15 -5.17
C ASP A 156 16.07 -5.68 -6.43
N THR A 157 15.32 -5.82 -7.51
CA THR A 157 15.87 -6.22 -8.81
C THR A 157 16.69 -5.07 -9.44
N PHE A 158 16.35 -3.83 -9.12
CA PHE A 158 16.73 -2.59 -9.81
C PHE A 158 16.44 -2.65 -11.31
N GLN A 159 15.47 -3.47 -11.68
CA GLN A 159 15.00 -3.71 -13.06
C GLN A 159 13.47 -3.72 -13.13
N GLY A 160 12.78 -3.36 -12.04
CA GLY A 160 11.33 -3.46 -11.93
C GLY A 160 10.86 -4.91 -11.74
N PHE A 161 9.58 -5.16 -12.04
CA PHE A 161 9.01 -6.51 -11.89
C PHE A 161 9.70 -7.54 -12.80
N ASP A 162 10.13 -8.66 -12.19
CA ASP A 162 10.80 -9.76 -12.88
C ASP A 162 9.79 -10.53 -13.77
N PRO A 163 10.19 -10.98 -14.97
CA PRO A 163 9.32 -11.75 -15.87
C PRO A 163 8.71 -13.00 -15.20
N ARG A 164 9.42 -13.63 -14.25
CA ARG A 164 8.94 -14.80 -13.51
C ARG A 164 7.74 -14.45 -12.64
N ASP A 165 7.83 -13.36 -11.89
CA ASP A 165 6.75 -12.89 -11.03
C ASP A 165 5.53 -12.47 -11.86
N ILE A 166 5.75 -11.77 -12.98
CA ILE A 166 4.67 -11.36 -13.89
C ILE A 166 3.93 -12.56 -14.48
N LYS A 167 4.66 -13.63 -14.82
CA LYS A 167 4.04 -14.87 -15.33
C LYS A 167 3.14 -15.50 -14.26
N GLU A 168 3.59 -15.55 -13.02
CA GLU A 168 2.82 -16.11 -11.92
C GLU A 168 1.60 -15.25 -11.58
N GLU A 169 1.80 -13.94 -11.46
CA GLU A 169 0.79 -12.92 -11.19
C GLU A 169 -0.36 -12.98 -12.21
N LYS A 170 -0.02 -13.12 -13.51
CA LYS A 170 -1.00 -13.32 -14.59
C LYS A 170 -1.75 -14.64 -14.46
N SER A 171 -1.05 -15.73 -14.13
CA SER A 171 -1.69 -17.05 -14.02
C SER A 171 -2.71 -17.11 -12.88
N LYS A 172 -2.51 -16.29 -11.83
CA LYS A 172 -3.42 -16.14 -10.69
C LYS A 172 -4.47 -15.03 -10.86
N GLY A 173 -4.35 -14.21 -11.91
CA GLY A 173 -5.26 -13.08 -12.14
C GLY A 173 -5.20 -12.02 -11.05
N CYS A 174 -4.02 -11.82 -10.43
CA CYS A 174 -3.86 -10.96 -9.25
C CYS A 174 -3.79 -9.47 -9.59
N SER A 175 -3.22 -9.12 -10.75
CA SER A 175 -3.07 -7.74 -11.20
C SER A 175 -2.82 -7.64 -12.71
N MET A 176 -2.74 -6.40 -13.20
CA MET A 176 -2.38 -6.08 -14.59
C MET A 176 -0.93 -5.59 -14.72
N ALA A 177 -0.07 -5.97 -13.76
CA ALA A 177 1.34 -5.59 -13.70
C ALA A 177 2.10 -5.98 -14.97
N ARG A 178 3.13 -5.21 -15.30
CA ARG A 178 3.97 -5.43 -16.49
C ARG A 178 5.43 -5.57 -16.12
N GLU A 179 6.13 -6.39 -16.88
CA GLU A 179 7.58 -6.53 -16.78
C GLU A 179 8.26 -5.16 -16.88
N GLY A 180 9.21 -4.91 -15.98
CA GLY A 180 9.96 -3.65 -15.94
C GLY A 180 9.19 -2.43 -15.42
N GLU A 181 7.93 -2.57 -14.99
CA GLU A 181 7.26 -1.51 -14.21
C GLU A 181 8.06 -1.28 -12.92
N PHE A 182 8.23 -0.01 -12.52
CA PHE A 182 9.11 0.42 -11.42
C PHE A 182 10.62 0.19 -11.61
N SER A 183 11.10 0.19 -12.87
CA SER A 183 12.54 0.09 -13.18
C SER A 183 13.31 1.41 -13.12
N ASP A 184 12.65 2.55 -12.93
CA ASP A 184 13.27 3.88 -12.93
C ASP A 184 14.00 4.22 -11.62
N THR A 185 15.03 3.43 -11.29
CA THR A 185 15.88 3.58 -10.11
C THR A 185 17.25 2.90 -10.29
N SER A 186 18.18 3.12 -9.36
CA SER A 186 19.48 2.44 -9.32
C SER A 186 20.00 2.31 -7.88
N GLU A 187 20.91 1.36 -7.65
CA GLU A 187 21.57 1.15 -6.36
C GLU A 187 22.23 2.44 -5.86
N GLN A 188 22.90 3.17 -6.76
CA GLN A 188 23.59 4.43 -6.45
C GLN A 188 22.60 5.53 -6.07
N ALA A 189 21.47 5.63 -6.76
CA ALA A 189 20.44 6.62 -6.45
C ALA A 189 19.79 6.36 -5.08
N VAL A 190 19.56 5.08 -4.74
CA VAL A 190 19.05 4.68 -3.44
C VAL A 190 20.09 4.94 -2.35
N LEU A 191 21.32 4.43 -2.48
CA LEU A 191 22.36 4.63 -1.46
C LEU A 191 22.70 6.11 -1.26
N GLY A 192 22.76 6.89 -2.34
CA GLY A 192 23.11 8.31 -2.30
C GLY A 192 22.11 9.20 -1.56
N ARG A 193 20.90 8.70 -1.26
CA ARG A 193 19.90 9.45 -0.49
C ARG A 193 19.85 9.08 0.99
N LEU A 194 20.39 7.92 1.38
CA LEU A 194 20.30 7.41 2.74
C LEU A 194 21.10 8.29 3.71
N PRO A 195 20.60 8.53 4.94
CA PRO A 195 21.34 9.30 5.95
C PRO A 195 22.56 8.55 6.52
N PHE A 196 22.52 7.22 6.55
CA PHE A 196 23.59 6.32 7.05
C PHE A 196 23.82 5.19 6.03
N PRO A 197 24.35 5.50 4.84
CA PRO A 197 24.51 4.54 3.75
C PRO A 197 25.46 3.38 4.08
N GLU A 198 26.40 3.58 5.01
CA GLU A 198 27.30 2.54 5.51
C GLU A 198 26.60 1.41 6.27
N GLN A 199 25.41 1.67 6.80
CA GLN A 199 24.56 0.66 7.44
C GLN A 199 23.72 -0.13 6.43
N ALA A 200 23.61 0.35 5.19
CA ALA A 200 22.81 -0.28 4.17
C ALA A 200 23.60 -1.35 3.39
N VAL A 201 22.95 -2.48 3.12
CA VAL A 201 23.47 -3.58 2.30
C VAL A 201 22.49 -3.84 1.17
N ILE A 202 22.88 -3.47 -0.04
CA ILE A 202 22.10 -3.76 -1.24
C ILE A 202 22.22 -5.24 -1.60
N ARG A 203 21.08 -5.87 -1.82
CA ARG A 203 20.92 -7.27 -2.24
C ARG A 203 20.22 -7.29 -3.60
N ARG A 204 20.97 -6.85 -4.62
CA ARG A 204 20.45 -6.71 -5.98
C ARG A 204 20.17 -8.05 -6.64
N GLY A 205 18.99 -8.17 -7.23
CA GLY A 205 18.58 -9.32 -8.04
C GLY A 205 17.22 -9.85 -7.61
N TYR A 206 16.89 -11.03 -8.12
CA TYR A 206 15.60 -11.66 -7.84
C TYR A 206 15.54 -12.23 -6.43
N PHE A 207 14.44 -11.97 -5.74
CA PHE A 207 14.15 -12.59 -4.45
C PHE A 207 13.35 -13.88 -4.70
N PRO A 208 13.69 -15.03 -4.06
CA PRO A 208 14.52 -15.18 -2.85
C PRO A 208 16.01 -15.44 -3.09
N ASP A 209 16.49 -15.51 -4.33
CA ASP A 209 17.91 -15.85 -4.63
C ASP A 209 18.89 -14.93 -3.90
N THR A 210 18.54 -13.64 -3.79
CA THR A 210 19.33 -12.61 -3.10
C THR A 210 19.36 -12.74 -1.58
N ALA A 211 18.54 -13.61 -0.98
CA ALA A 211 18.55 -13.90 0.45
C ALA A 211 19.65 -14.92 0.86
N ALA A 212 20.29 -15.57 -0.12
CA ALA A 212 21.35 -16.53 0.14
C ALA A 212 22.49 -15.95 0.99
N GLY A 213 22.90 -16.69 2.03
CA GLY A 213 23.92 -16.28 2.99
C GLY A 213 23.39 -15.47 4.17
N LEU A 214 22.08 -15.21 4.24
CA LEU A 214 21.42 -14.52 5.36
C LEU A 214 20.58 -15.49 6.19
N GLU A 215 20.83 -16.80 6.10
CA GLU A 215 19.99 -17.82 6.72
C GLU A 215 19.99 -17.72 8.26
N GLN A 216 21.10 -17.23 8.83
CA GLN A 216 21.30 -17.04 10.28
C GLN A 216 20.98 -15.63 10.76
N GLU A 217 20.68 -14.69 9.85
CA GLU A 217 20.34 -13.33 10.23
C GLU A 217 18.96 -13.28 10.90
N ARG A 218 18.84 -12.35 11.85
CA ARG A 218 17.59 -12.08 12.57
C ARG A 218 17.15 -10.65 12.27
N PHE A 219 15.83 -10.45 12.29
CA PHE A 219 15.23 -9.16 11.96
C PHE A 219 14.26 -8.70 13.04
N CYS A 220 14.30 -7.41 13.38
CA CYS A 220 13.32 -6.79 14.27
C CYS A 220 12.21 -6.07 13.49
N LEU A 221 12.50 -5.57 12.28
CA LEU A 221 11.53 -4.94 11.39
C LEU A 221 11.80 -5.30 9.93
N VAL A 222 10.75 -5.66 9.20
CA VAL A 222 10.83 -5.87 7.75
C VAL A 222 9.71 -5.12 7.05
N SER A 223 10.03 -4.38 6.00
CA SER A 223 9.04 -3.84 5.06
C SER A 223 8.93 -4.79 3.86
N LEU A 224 7.74 -5.33 3.61
CA LEU A 224 7.45 -6.11 2.40
C LEU A 224 6.60 -5.25 1.46
N ASP A 225 7.22 -4.74 0.41
CA ASP A 225 6.63 -3.79 -0.56
C ASP A 225 7.03 -4.17 -1.99
N ALA A 226 6.71 -5.42 -2.38
CA ALA A 226 7.03 -5.98 -3.70
C ALA A 226 5.80 -6.17 -4.59
N ASP A 227 4.62 -5.72 -4.13
CA ASP A 227 3.29 -5.74 -4.77
C ASP A 227 2.72 -7.11 -5.17
N LEU A 228 3.54 -7.96 -5.80
CA LEU A 228 3.14 -9.17 -6.51
C LEU A 228 3.11 -10.39 -5.59
N TYR A 229 2.31 -11.39 -5.98
CA TYR A 229 2.11 -12.61 -5.21
C TYR A 229 3.42 -13.34 -4.85
N ALA A 230 4.24 -13.65 -5.86
CA ALA A 230 5.41 -14.51 -5.71
C ALA A 230 6.50 -13.92 -4.79
N PRO A 231 6.91 -12.64 -4.94
CA PRO A 231 7.90 -12.05 -4.05
C PRO A 231 7.36 -11.83 -2.64
N ILE A 232 6.07 -11.50 -2.46
CA ILE A 232 5.46 -11.39 -1.12
C ILE A 232 5.46 -12.75 -0.42
N LEU A 233 5.02 -13.82 -1.10
CA LEU A 233 5.01 -15.17 -0.51
C LEU A 233 6.42 -15.62 -0.13
N SER A 234 7.38 -15.44 -1.05
CA SER A 234 8.79 -15.75 -0.80
C SER A 234 9.33 -14.94 0.38
N GLY A 235 8.97 -13.65 0.47
CA GLY A 235 9.33 -12.77 1.58
C GLY A 235 8.80 -13.27 2.91
N LEU A 236 7.52 -13.65 2.99
CA LEU A 236 6.93 -14.22 4.21
C LEU A 236 7.63 -15.53 4.61
N ILE A 237 7.89 -16.43 3.66
CA ILE A 237 8.61 -17.69 3.89
C ILE A 237 10.01 -17.45 4.45
N PHE A 238 10.71 -16.43 3.95
CA PHE A 238 12.06 -16.13 4.40
C PHE A 238 12.10 -15.34 5.72
N PHE A 239 11.39 -14.22 5.81
CA PHE A 239 11.53 -13.26 6.90
C PHE A 239 10.74 -13.66 8.15
N TYR A 240 9.52 -14.20 8.03
CA TYR A 240 8.68 -14.50 9.20
C TYR A 240 9.32 -15.46 10.21
N PRO A 241 9.96 -16.59 9.82
CA PRO A 241 10.67 -17.44 10.77
C PRO A 241 11.93 -16.78 11.36
N ARG A 242 12.45 -15.72 10.73
CA ARG A 242 13.66 -15.00 11.15
C ARG A 242 13.38 -13.75 11.97
N LEU A 243 12.11 -13.35 12.08
CA LEU A 243 11.71 -12.31 13.04
C LEU A 243 12.08 -12.75 14.46
N VAL A 244 12.59 -11.81 15.24
CA VAL A 244 12.69 -11.99 16.70
C VAL A 244 11.29 -11.88 17.34
N PRO A 245 11.07 -12.49 18.51
CA PRO A 245 9.84 -12.26 19.28
C PRO A 245 9.61 -10.76 19.50
N GLY A 246 8.39 -10.28 19.25
CA GLY A 246 8.05 -8.85 19.27
C GLY A 246 8.48 -8.04 18.03
N GLY A 247 9.20 -8.67 17.11
CA GLY A 247 9.52 -8.14 15.79
C GLY A 247 8.31 -8.10 14.86
N MET A 248 8.38 -7.26 13.82
CA MET A 248 7.22 -6.93 12.99
C MET A 248 7.54 -6.92 11.49
N ILE A 249 6.54 -7.24 10.67
CA ILE A 249 6.55 -6.98 9.22
C ILE A 249 5.49 -5.91 8.92
N LEU A 250 5.89 -4.82 8.25
CA LEU A 250 4.97 -3.91 7.58
C LEU A 250 4.74 -4.45 6.16
N LEU A 251 3.56 -4.99 5.90
CA LEU A 251 3.17 -5.56 4.62
C LEU A 251 2.38 -4.52 3.82
N HIS A 252 2.93 -4.07 2.70
CA HIS A 252 2.22 -3.20 1.78
C HIS A 252 1.22 -3.98 0.92
N ASP A 253 0.24 -3.28 0.36
CA ASP A 253 -0.72 -3.80 -0.61
C ASP A 253 -1.62 -4.98 -0.19
N TYR A 254 -1.64 -5.35 1.09
CA TYR A 254 -2.45 -6.45 1.61
C TYR A 254 -3.96 -6.35 1.26
N ASN A 255 -4.53 -5.14 1.23
CA ASN A 255 -5.91 -4.85 0.83
C ASN A 255 -5.96 -3.96 -0.42
N ASN A 256 -4.95 -4.06 -1.30
CA ASN A 256 -4.91 -3.34 -2.55
C ASN A 256 -5.74 -4.07 -3.61
N GLU A 257 -6.73 -3.37 -4.17
CA GLU A 257 -7.61 -3.92 -5.21
C GLU A 257 -6.93 -4.02 -6.59
N ARG A 258 -5.89 -3.22 -6.85
CA ARG A 258 -5.07 -3.27 -8.06
C ARG A 258 -4.05 -4.40 -8.01
N PHE A 259 -3.51 -4.67 -6.82
CA PHE A 259 -2.50 -5.70 -6.55
C PHE A 259 -3.03 -6.70 -5.52
N ARG A 260 -3.79 -7.69 -5.98
CA ARG A 260 -4.38 -8.70 -5.09
C ARG A 260 -3.40 -9.79 -4.68
N GLY A 261 -2.19 -9.78 -5.27
CA GLY A 261 -1.16 -10.78 -5.06
C GLY A 261 -0.70 -10.86 -3.60
N ALA A 262 -0.50 -9.72 -2.93
CA ALA A 262 -0.08 -9.68 -1.54
C ALA A 262 -1.06 -10.40 -0.59
N ARG A 263 -2.37 -10.19 -0.78
CA ARG A 263 -3.40 -10.88 0.01
C ARG A 263 -3.37 -12.39 -0.22
N GLN A 264 -3.34 -12.81 -1.48
CA GLN A 264 -3.30 -14.24 -1.83
C GLN A 264 -2.02 -14.92 -1.30
N ALA A 265 -0.90 -14.21 -1.28
CA ALA A 265 0.34 -14.71 -0.72
C ALA A 265 0.24 -14.94 0.80
N VAL A 266 -0.42 -14.02 1.53
CA VAL A 266 -0.73 -14.22 2.94
C VAL A 266 -1.65 -15.42 3.15
N GLU A 267 -2.74 -15.53 2.37
CA GLU A 267 -3.69 -16.64 2.48
C GLU A 267 -3.00 -17.99 2.22
N GLU A 268 -2.11 -18.07 1.23
CA GLU A 268 -1.32 -19.28 0.96
C GLU A 268 -0.31 -19.56 2.09
N PHE A 269 0.39 -18.53 2.58
CA PHE A 269 1.30 -18.68 3.71
C PHE A 269 0.58 -19.22 4.94
N GLU A 270 -0.56 -18.64 5.31
CA GLU A 270 -1.32 -19.07 6.49
C GLU A 270 -1.84 -20.51 6.38
N LYS A 271 -2.22 -20.92 5.16
CA LYS A 271 -2.64 -22.28 4.86
C LYS A 271 -1.50 -23.29 5.02
N GLN A 272 -0.27 -22.93 4.65
CA GLN A 272 0.89 -23.83 4.69
C GLN A 272 1.66 -23.81 6.02
N TYR A 273 1.80 -22.64 6.63
CA TYR A 273 2.71 -22.39 7.76
C TYR A 273 1.99 -21.97 9.05
N GLY A 274 0.67 -21.76 9.00
CA GLY A 274 -0.15 -21.37 10.13
C GLY A 274 -0.50 -19.88 10.15
N ARG A 275 -1.56 -19.53 10.89
CA ARG A 275 -2.12 -18.17 10.93
C ARG A 275 -1.12 -17.14 11.45
N LEU A 276 -1.17 -15.96 10.84
CA LEU A 276 -0.37 -14.81 11.22
C LEU A 276 -1.14 -13.93 12.23
N CYS A 277 -0.42 -13.35 13.18
CA CYS A 277 -0.96 -12.24 13.97
C CYS A 277 -0.91 -10.97 13.11
N LEU A 278 -1.90 -10.82 12.23
CA LEU A 278 -1.99 -9.74 11.25
C LEU A 278 -3.05 -8.71 11.66
N VAL A 279 -2.68 -7.43 11.57
CA VAL A 279 -3.57 -6.28 11.81
C VAL A 279 -3.63 -5.44 10.53
N PRO A 280 -4.80 -5.36 9.85
CA PRO A 280 -4.95 -4.51 8.69
C PRO A 280 -4.90 -3.03 9.09
N LEU A 281 -4.31 -2.19 8.22
CA LEU A 281 -4.26 -0.75 8.38
C LEU A 281 -5.27 -0.07 7.46
N CYS A 282 -5.74 1.12 7.87
CA CYS A 282 -6.66 1.93 7.09
C CYS A 282 -5.94 2.98 6.22
N ASP A 283 -4.72 2.71 5.76
CA ASP A 283 -4.08 3.61 4.80
C ASP A 283 -4.72 3.48 3.40
N LEU A 284 -4.33 4.37 2.49
CA LEU A 284 -4.92 4.40 1.15
C LEU A 284 -4.50 3.24 0.24
N HIS A 285 -3.45 2.51 0.62
CA HIS A 285 -2.91 1.39 -0.16
C HIS A 285 -3.39 0.03 0.35
N GLY A 286 -3.90 -0.03 1.58
CA GLY A 286 -4.40 -1.25 2.19
C GLY A 286 -3.28 -2.06 2.86
N SER A 287 -2.33 -1.41 3.53
CA SER A 287 -1.25 -2.09 4.24
C SER A 287 -1.75 -2.93 5.43
N ALA A 288 -0.88 -3.79 5.97
CA ALA A 288 -1.08 -4.52 7.21
C ALA A 288 0.21 -4.59 8.03
N VAL A 289 0.10 -4.89 9.32
CA VAL A 289 1.23 -5.22 10.18
C VAL A 289 1.10 -6.65 10.67
N ILE A 290 2.14 -7.45 10.48
CA ILE A 290 2.26 -8.78 11.06
C ILE A 290 3.20 -8.68 12.26
N VAL A 291 2.79 -9.23 13.40
CA VAL A 291 3.58 -9.24 14.64
C VAL A 291 4.02 -10.66 14.94
N LYS A 292 5.32 -10.86 15.23
CA LYS A 292 5.80 -12.12 15.78
C LYS A 292 5.47 -12.15 17.27
N PRO A 293 4.68 -13.14 17.75
CA PRO A 293 4.36 -13.23 19.18
C PRO A 293 5.61 -13.27 20.05
N CYS A 294 5.52 -12.67 21.24
CA CYS A 294 6.46 -12.94 22.32
C CYS A 294 6.04 -14.27 22.94
N ASP A 295 6.91 -15.29 22.88
CA ASP A 295 6.71 -16.53 23.64
C ASP A 295 6.79 -16.26 25.15
#